data_AF-A0A528X6U8-F1
#
_entry.id   AF-A0A528X6U8-F1
#
_cell.length_a   1.000
_cell.length_b   1.000
_cell.length_c   1.000
_cell.angle_alpha   90.00
_cell.angle_beta   90.00
_cell.angle_gamma   90.00
#
_symmetry.space_group_name_H-M   'P 1'
#
loop_
_entity.id
_entity.type
_entity.pdbx_description
1 polymer ?
#
loop_
_entity_poly.entity_id
_entity_poly.type
_entity_poly.pdbx_seq_one_letter_code
_entity_poly.pdbx_strand_id
1 'polypeptide(L)'
;MARLQGAAVCYYYPAGDAAALFAELEARGLKTDRHEHFRGGDAALAASREVERDFEFPPDLAVKVIDADTPREFVADVAELCQSCDVMPVPGSIMRGQVRTGICLAAIDRDGRVVATASSYMNHHPASSHATDAFWGMLATRQDRRGERIALLLGAKAIAHMWERHGARGFITGVRANNASSRALCIKLGVTSTNWIYGECMDKELFGGVSLTK
;
A
#
# COMPACT_ATOMS: atom_id res chain seq x y z
N MET A 1 14.21 2.35 18.08
CA MET A 1 12.84 2.62 17.63
C MET A 1 11.90 1.42 17.82
N ALA A 2 12.21 0.23 17.28
CA ALA A 2 11.34 -0.96 17.46
C ALA A 2 11.06 -1.29 18.94
N ARG A 3 12.03 -1.15 19.86
CA ARG A 3 11.81 -1.34 21.31
C ARG A 3 10.89 -0.30 21.96
N LEU A 4 10.69 0.87 21.33
CA LEU A 4 9.87 1.96 21.88
C LEU A 4 8.44 1.91 21.32
N GLN A 5 8.30 1.60 20.04
CA GLN A 5 7.03 1.63 19.31
C GLN A 5 6.53 0.22 18.95
N GLY A 6 7.25 -0.81 19.39
CA GLY A 6 7.05 -2.22 19.10
C GLY A 6 7.51 -2.67 17.70
N ALA A 7 7.61 -1.76 16.72
CA ALA A 7 8.06 -2.07 15.37
C ALA A 7 8.85 -0.92 14.71
N ALA A 8 9.65 -1.24 13.71
CA ALA A 8 10.33 -0.27 12.85
C ALA A 8 10.53 -0.83 11.44
N VAL A 9 10.47 0.06 10.46
CA VAL A 9 10.70 -0.25 9.04
C VAL A 9 11.71 0.73 8.45
N CYS A 10 12.64 0.21 7.66
CA CYS A 10 13.49 0.98 6.76
C CYS A 10 13.03 0.71 5.32
N TYR A 11 12.39 1.70 4.69
CA TYR A 11 11.83 1.54 3.35
C TYR A 11 12.89 1.48 2.24
N TYR A 12 14.12 1.92 2.50
CA TYR A 12 15.15 2.08 1.47
C TYR A 12 16.46 1.44 1.93
N TYR A 13 16.41 0.17 2.33
CA TYR A 13 17.62 -0.56 2.72
C TYR A 13 18.22 -1.31 1.53
N PRO A 14 19.55 -1.25 1.29
CA PRO A 14 20.19 -1.98 0.19
C PRO A 14 19.95 -3.49 0.29
N ALA A 15 19.45 -4.09 -0.80
CA ALA A 15 19.09 -5.51 -0.80
C ALA A 15 20.30 -6.43 -0.56
N GLY A 16 21.49 -6.02 -1.02
CA GLY A 16 22.75 -6.77 -0.88
C GLY A 16 23.23 -6.89 0.56
N ASP A 17 22.88 -5.93 1.43
CA ASP A 17 23.34 -5.88 2.82
C ASP A 17 22.32 -6.48 3.80
N ALA A 18 21.14 -6.89 3.31
CA ALA A 18 20.00 -7.29 4.12
C ALA A 18 20.31 -8.45 5.09
N ALA A 19 21.11 -9.43 4.65
CA ALA A 19 21.47 -10.57 5.47
C ALA A 19 22.28 -10.16 6.72
N ALA A 20 23.22 -9.23 6.56
CA ALA A 20 24.01 -8.70 7.66
C ALA A 20 23.14 -7.92 8.65
N LEU A 21 22.25 -7.06 8.13
CA LEU A 21 21.29 -6.33 8.95
C LEU A 21 20.42 -7.25 9.81
N PHE A 22 19.82 -8.27 9.19
CA PHE A 22 18.89 -9.15 9.89
C PHE A 22 19.60 -10.01 10.94
N ALA A 23 20.81 -10.50 10.65
CA ALA A 23 21.62 -11.18 11.65
C ALA A 23 21.91 -10.29 12.88
N GLU A 24 22.24 -9.01 12.67
CA GLU A 24 22.48 -8.07 13.77
C GLU A 24 21.21 -7.79 14.60
N LEU A 25 20.05 -7.64 13.94
CA LEU A 25 18.77 -7.39 14.60
C LEU A 25 18.30 -8.62 15.41
N GLU A 26 18.46 -9.82 14.85
CA GLU A 26 18.13 -11.08 15.52
C GLU A 26 19.03 -11.33 16.72
N ALA A 27 20.33 -11.06 16.62
CA ALA A 27 21.27 -11.12 17.74
C ALA A 27 20.89 -10.17 18.89
N ARG A 28 20.12 -9.10 18.60
CA ARG A 28 19.56 -8.16 19.59
C ARG A 28 18.18 -8.57 20.11
N GLY A 29 17.72 -9.78 19.78
CA GLY A 29 16.45 -10.36 20.22
C GLY A 29 15.24 -9.95 19.38
N LEU A 30 15.42 -9.15 18.33
CA LEU A 30 14.30 -8.67 17.50
C LEU A 30 13.84 -9.76 16.52
N LYS A 31 12.57 -9.70 16.12
CA LYS A 31 12.05 -10.46 14.98
C LYS A 31 12.22 -9.61 13.72
N THR A 32 12.67 -10.19 12.63
CA THR A 32 12.89 -9.53 11.34
C THR A 32 11.79 -9.90 10.34
N ASP A 33 11.53 -9.02 9.38
CA ASP A 33 10.68 -9.31 8.21
C ASP A 33 11.23 -8.56 6.98
N ARG A 34 10.87 -9.04 5.80
CA ARG A 34 11.35 -8.51 4.52
C ARG A 34 10.22 -8.42 3.49
N HIS A 35 10.10 -7.26 2.88
CA HIS A 35 9.37 -7.08 1.64
C HIS A 35 10.32 -6.57 0.55
N GLU A 36 10.17 -7.07 -0.66
CA GLU A 36 10.91 -6.56 -1.81
C GLU A 36 10.41 -5.15 -2.14
N HIS A 37 11.32 -4.24 -2.39
CA HIS A 37 10.97 -2.86 -2.73
C HIS A 37 10.55 -2.77 -4.19
N PHE A 38 9.36 -2.24 -4.43
CA PHE A 38 8.87 -1.93 -5.76
C PHE A 38 8.77 -0.41 -5.91
N ARG A 39 9.23 0.13 -7.05
CA ARG A 39 9.12 1.56 -7.38
C ARG A 39 8.68 1.77 -8.84
N GLY A 40 7.81 2.75 -9.06
CA GLY A 40 7.47 3.25 -10.39
C GLY A 40 7.49 4.77 -10.44
N GLY A 41 7.80 5.35 -11.59
CA GLY A 41 7.80 6.79 -11.88
C GLY A 41 6.87 7.12 -13.06
N ASP A 42 7.37 7.81 -14.08
CA ASP A 42 6.61 8.10 -15.31
C ASP A 42 5.99 6.85 -15.95
N ALA A 43 6.72 5.72 -15.94
CA ALA A 43 6.22 4.44 -16.44
C ALA A 43 4.96 3.97 -15.69
N ALA A 44 4.84 4.26 -14.39
CA ALA A 44 3.67 3.90 -13.61
C ALA A 44 2.46 4.76 -13.96
N LEU A 45 2.66 6.06 -14.19
CA LEU A 45 1.60 6.93 -14.70
C LEU A 45 1.14 6.47 -16.09
N ALA A 46 2.07 6.20 -17.00
CA ALA A 46 1.76 5.76 -18.35
C ALA A 46 0.93 4.46 -18.35
N ALA A 47 1.38 3.45 -17.59
CA ALA A 47 0.66 2.19 -17.43
C ALA A 47 -0.72 2.37 -16.77
N SER A 48 -0.83 3.26 -15.77
CA SER A 48 -2.11 3.55 -15.11
C SER A 48 -3.12 4.18 -16.08
N ARG A 49 -2.68 5.14 -16.91
CA ARG A 49 -3.53 5.75 -17.94
C ARG A 49 -3.97 4.76 -19.01
N GLU A 50 -3.09 3.84 -19.38
CA GLU A 50 -3.43 2.73 -20.27
C GLU A 50 -4.48 1.80 -19.66
N VAL A 51 -4.33 1.42 -18.39
CA VAL A 51 -5.34 0.62 -17.67
C VAL A 51 -6.70 1.33 -17.64
N GLU A 52 -6.74 2.63 -17.36
CA GLU A 52 -7.99 3.39 -17.31
C GLU A 52 -8.66 3.59 -18.68
N ARG A 53 -7.89 3.50 -19.77
CA ARG A 53 -8.40 3.56 -21.14
C ARG A 53 -8.93 2.19 -21.60
N ASP A 54 -8.23 1.12 -21.23
CA ASP A 54 -8.47 -0.22 -21.78
C ASP A 54 -9.50 -1.02 -20.96
N PHE A 55 -9.79 -0.60 -19.72
CA PHE A 55 -10.69 -1.31 -18.83
C PHE A 55 -11.67 -0.37 -18.14
N GLU A 56 -12.87 -0.88 -17.89
CA GLU A 56 -13.92 -0.21 -17.13
C GLU A 56 -14.24 -1.00 -15.86
N PHE A 57 -14.78 -0.31 -14.85
CA PHE A 57 -15.31 -0.99 -13.68
C PHE A 57 -16.54 -1.83 -14.05
N PRO A 58 -16.77 -2.96 -13.36
CA PRO A 58 -18.06 -3.64 -13.41
C PRO A 58 -19.22 -2.64 -13.20
N PRO A 59 -20.29 -2.71 -14.00
CA PRO A 59 -21.35 -1.69 -14.03
C PRO A 59 -22.21 -1.65 -12.76
N ASP A 60 -22.07 -2.64 -11.88
CA ASP A 60 -22.70 -2.68 -10.57
C ASP A 60 -21.89 -1.97 -9.47
N LEU A 61 -20.67 -1.51 -9.78
CA LEU A 61 -19.78 -0.87 -8.81
C LEU A 61 -19.71 0.64 -9.00
N ALA A 62 -19.78 1.36 -7.88
CA ALA A 62 -19.44 2.78 -7.79
C ALA A 62 -18.10 2.96 -7.08
N VAL A 63 -17.29 3.93 -7.52
CA VAL A 63 -16.05 4.30 -6.83
C VAL A 63 -16.29 5.53 -5.96
N LYS A 64 -15.98 5.42 -4.68
CA LYS A 64 -16.05 6.52 -3.70
C LYS A 64 -14.64 6.90 -3.24
N VAL A 65 -14.36 8.20 -3.20
CA VAL A 65 -13.19 8.74 -2.51
C VAL A 65 -13.52 8.84 -1.02
N ILE A 66 -12.61 8.37 -0.16
CA ILE A 66 -12.69 8.58 1.29
C ILE A 66 -12.03 9.92 1.62
N ASP A 67 -12.74 10.78 2.33
CA ASP A 67 -12.36 12.16 2.62
C ASP A 67 -12.72 12.56 4.06
N ALA A 68 -12.52 13.84 4.40
CA ALA A 68 -12.74 14.36 5.75
C ALA A 68 -14.19 14.20 6.24
N ASP A 69 -15.16 14.19 5.32
CA ASP A 69 -16.59 14.11 5.60
C ASP A 69 -17.11 12.66 5.57
N THR A 70 -16.28 11.71 5.16
CA THR A 70 -16.65 10.30 5.12
C THR A 70 -16.89 9.77 6.54
N PRO A 71 -18.06 9.18 6.82
CA PRO A 71 -18.41 8.72 8.16
C PRO A 71 -17.48 7.65 8.72
N ARG A 72 -17.35 7.60 10.05
CA ARG A 72 -16.41 6.69 10.74
C ARG A 72 -16.76 5.23 10.49
N GLU A 73 -18.05 4.91 10.45
CA GLU A 73 -18.58 3.59 10.17
C GLU A 73 -18.12 3.09 8.79
N PHE A 74 -18.20 3.92 7.75
CA PHE A 74 -17.73 3.54 6.42
C PHE A 74 -16.20 3.34 6.38
N VAL A 75 -15.44 4.14 7.12
CA VAL A 75 -13.99 3.95 7.27
C VAL A 75 -13.68 2.63 7.99
N ALA A 76 -14.51 2.22 8.96
CA ALA A 76 -14.38 0.94 9.63
C ALA A 76 -14.67 -0.22 8.67
N ASP A 77 -15.70 -0.14 7.83
CA ASP A 77 -16.00 -1.17 6.82
C ASP A 77 -14.84 -1.39 5.84
N VAL A 78 -14.18 -0.30 5.43
CA VAL A 78 -12.99 -0.36 4.57
C VAL A 78 -11.81 -1.01 5.30
N ALA A 79 -11.64 -0.72 6.59
CA ALA A 79 -10.60 -1.35 7.40
C ALA A 79 -10.88 -2.83 7.63
N GLU A 80 -12.13 -3.22 7.84
CA GLU A 80 -12.56 -4.61 7.99
C GLU A 80 -12.31 -5.41 6.70
N LEU A 81 -12.64 -4.85 5.53
CA LEU A 81 -12.31 -5.48 4.24
C LEU A 81 -10.80 -5.69 4.06
N CYS A 82 -9.98 -4.69 4.44
CA CYS A 82 -8.53 -4.83 4.40
C CYS A 82 -8.07 -6.02 5.24
N GLN A 83 -8.53 -6.08 6.50
CA GLN A 83 -8.19 -7.13 7.44
C GLN A 83 -8.66 -8.51 6.95
N SER A 84 -9.86 -8.62 6.39
CA SER A 84 -10.39 -9.88 5.84
C SER A 84 -9.61 -10.37 4.61
N CYS A 85 -8.75 -9.52 4.04
CA CYS A 85 -7.88 -9.84 2.92
C CYS A 85 -6.40 -9.98 3.33
N ASP A 86 -6.09 -10.04 4.63
CA ASP A 86 -4.74 -10.04 5.18
C ASP A 86 -3.92 -8.80 4.73
N VAL A 87 -4.60 -7.66 4.60
CA VAL A 87 -4.01 -6.36 4.26
C VAL A 87 -4.12 -5.45 5.47
N MET A 88 -3.00 -4.88 5.91
CA MET A 88 -3.04 -3.86 6.96
C MET A 88 -3.75 -2.60 6.44
N PRO A 89 -4.84 -2.15 7.08
CA PRO A 89 -5.52 -0.93 6.66
C PRO A 89 -4.66 0.30 6.95
N VAL A 90 -4.76 1.28 6.08
CA VAL A 90 -4.26 2.63 6.37
C VAL A 90 -4.98 3.20 7.60
N PRO A 91 -4.30 3.90 8.51
CA PRO A 91 -4.98 4.57 9.62
C PRO A 91 -6.12 5.47 9.13
N GLY A 92 -7.30 5.39 9.77
CA GLY A 92 -8.50 6.08 9.28
C GLY A 92 -8.36 7.60 9.12
N SER A 93 -7.49 8.25 9.92
CA SER A 93 -7.17 9.67 9.77
C SER A 93 -6.36 9.98 8.51
N ILE A 94 -5.54 9.03 8.04
CA ILE A 94 -4.84 9.12 6.75
C ILE A 94 -5.80 8.77 5.61
N MET A 95 -6.66 7.75 5.77
CA MET A 95 -7.68 7.41 4.76
C MET A 95 -8.56 8.63 4.42
N ARG A 96 -8.94 9.41 5.44
CA ARG A 96 -9.73 10.64 5.31
C ARG A 96 -8.92 11.89 4.93
N GLY A 97 -7.62 11.76 4.65
CA GLY A 97 -6.75 12.88 4.28
C GLY A 97 -6.51 13.92 5.38
N GLN A 98 -6.76 13.59 6.65
CA GLN A 98 -6.70 14.55 7.77
C GLN A 98 -5.26 14.82 8.24
N VAL A 99 -4.36 13.85 8.10
CA VAL A 99 -2.99 13.90 8.66
C VAL A 99 -1.91 13.82 7.57
N ARG A 100 -2.22 13.22 6.42
CA ARG A 100 -1.31 13.07 5.29
C ARG A 100 -2.04 13.36 3.99
N THR A 101 -1.34 14.03 3.08
CA THR A 101 -1.79 14.21 1.69
C THR A 101 -1.83 12.85 1.01
N GLY A 102 -2.98 12.49 0.46
CA GLY A 102 -3.18 11.18 -0.13
C GLY A 102 -4.58 11.02 -0.74
N ILE A 103 -4.83 9.81 -1.20
CA ILE A 103 -6.13 9.34 -1.64
C ILE A 103 -6.39 7.94 -1.10
N CYS A 104 -7.63 7.69 -0.68
CA CYS A 104 -8.14 6.36 -0.42
C CYS A 104 -9.42 6.18 -1.22
N LEU A 105 -9.51 5.09 -1.98
CA LEU A 105 -10.61 4.76 -2.86
C LEU A 105 -11.28 3.48 -2.39
N ALA A 106 -12.61 3.47 -2.40
CA ALA A 106 -13.42 2.27 -2.17
C ALA A 106 -14.32 2.01 -3.38
N ALA A 107 -14.33 0.77 -3.89
CA ALA A 107 -15.37 0.30 -4.79
C ALA A 107 -16.53 -0.27 -3.96
N ILE A 108 -17.76 0.12 -4.30
CA ILE A 108 -18.97 -0.18 -3.53
C ILE A 108 -19.99 -0.83 -4.46
N ASP A 109 -20.62 -1.92 -4.03
CA ASP A 109 -21.71 -2.56 -4.79
C ASP A 109 -23.06 -1.86 -4.60
N ARG A 110 -24.09 -2.33 -5.30
CA ARG A 110 -25.46 -1.77 -5.27
C ARG A 110 -26.10 -1.82 -3.88
N ASP A 111 -25.64 -2.70 -3.00
CA ASP A 111 -26.13 -2.82 -1.62
C ASP A 111 -25.38 -1.88 -0.67
N GLY A 112 -24.43 -1.09 -1.18
CA GLY A 112 -23.60 -0.18 -0.37
C GLY A 112 -22.41 -0.86 0.30
N ARG A 113 -22.10 -2.13 -0.01
CA ARG A 113 -21.00 -2.86 0.62
C ARG A 113 -19.67 -2.53 -0.04
N VAL A 114 -18.62 -2.41 0.76
CA VAL A 114 -17.24 -2.23 0.26
C VAL A 114 -16.77 -3.55 -0.38
N VAL A 115 -16.38 -3.48 -1.65
CA VAL A 115 -15.93 -4.61 -2.46
C VAL A 115 -14.41 -4.62 -2.61
N ALA A 116 -13.81 -3.46 -2.80
CA ALA A 116 -12.37 -3.33 -2.96
C ALA A 116 -11.89 -1.96 -2.49
N THR A 117 -10.60 -1.85 -2.19
CA THR A 117 -9.96 -0.58 -1.82
C THR A 117 -8.57 -0.45 -2.42
N ALA A 118 -8.12 0.78 -2.60
CA ALA A 118 -6.75 1.16 -2.89
C ALA A 118 -6.41 2.46 -2.17
N SER A 119 -5.18 2.62 -1.70
CA SER A 119 -4.73 3.85 -1.06
C SER A 119 -3.35 4.27 -1.54
N SER A 120 -3.10 5.58 -1.52
CA SER A 120 -1.77 6.15 -1.76
C SER A 120 -1.61 7.45 -0.99
N TYR A 121 -0.44 7.70 -0.40
CA TYR A 121 -0.19 8.89 0.41
C TYR A 121 1.29 9.28 0.44
N MET A 122 1.56 10.56 0.66
CA MET A 122 2.91 11.09 0.84
C MET A 122 3.44 10.67 2.21
N ASN A 123 4.34 9.70 2.25
CA ASN A 123 4.85 9.10 3.48
C ASN A 123 6.12 9.79 4.01
N HIS A 124 6.89 10.42 3.13
CA HIS A 124 8.19 10.99 3.48
C HIS A 124 8.11 12.44 3.91
N HIS A 125 9.04 12.84 4.77
CA HIS A 125 9.19 14.24 5.17
C HIS A 125 9.56 15.11 3.94
N PRO A 126 9.06 16.36 3.82
CA PRO A 126 9.35 17.23 2.67
C PRO A 126 10.84 17.50 2.40
N ALA A 127 11.69 17.42 3.42
CA ALA A 127 13.14 17.59 3.29
C ALA A 127 13.90 16.30 2.91
N SER A 128 13.20 15.17 2.74
CA SER A 128 13.79 13.90 2.32
C SER A 128 14.20 13.93 0.84
N SER A 129 15.25 13.20 0.47
CA SER A 129 15.55 12.89 -0.94
C SER A 129 14.41 12.13 -1.65
N HIS A 130 13.50 11.54 -0.87
CA HIS A 130 12.33 10.80 -1.32
C HIS A 130 11.02 11.57 -1.07
N ALA A 131 11.07 12.91 -0.90
CA ALA A 131 9.90 13.72 -0.58
C ALA A 131 8.76 13.62 -1.61
N THR A 132 9.06 13.26 -2.86
CA THR A 132 8.08 13.07 -3.93
C THR A 132 7.68 11.62 -4.15
N ASP A 133 8.21 10.68 -3.37
CA ASP A 133 7.76 9.29 -3.39
C ASP A 133 6.51 9.15 -2.50
N ALA A 134 5.43 8.66 -3.10
CA ALA A 134 4.22 8.26 -2.41
C ALA A 134 4.29 6.77 -2.06
N PHE A 135 3.85 6.42 -0.86
CA PHE A 135 3.54 5.04 -0.53
C PHE A 135 2.21 4.69 -1.16
N TRP A 136 2.14 3.59 -1.91
CA TRP A 136 0.90 3.16 -2.57
C TRP A 136 0.63 1.68 -2.32
N GLY A 137 -0.63 1.29 -2.49
CA GLY A 137 -1.07 -0.09 -2.35
C GLY A 137 -2.25 -0.19 -1.39
N MET A 138 -2.12 -1.06 -0.39
CA MET A 138 -3.21 -1.43 0.53
C MET A 138 -4.44 -1.88 -0.27
N LEU A 139 -4.17 -2.70 -1.28
CA LEU A 139 -5.15 -3.21 -2.22
C LEU A 139 -5.83 -4.42 -1.61
N ALA A 140 -7.10 -4.29 -1.27
CA ALA A 140 -7.93 -5.40 -0.83
C ALA A 140 -9.11 -5.58 -1.80
N THR A 141 -9.53 -6.82 -2.01
CA THR A 141 -10.69 -7.15 -2.85
C THR A 141 -11.37 -8.38 -2.29
N ARG A 142 -12.67 -8.24 -2.03
CA ARG A 142 -13.56 -9.30 -1.53
C ARG A 142 -13.39 -10.56 -2.38
N GLN A 143 -13.32 -11.71 -1.74
CA GLN A 143 -12.88 -12.96 -2.39
C GLN A 143 -13.75 -13.35 -3.59
N ASP A 144 -15.06 -13.15 -3.50
CA ASP A 144 -16.06 -13.40 -4.56
C ASP A 144 -15.99 -12.42 -5.73
N ARG A 145 -15.24 -11.31 -5.60
CA ARG A 145 -15.08 -10.27 -6.64
C ARG A 145 -13.67 -10.22 -7.23
N ARG A 146 -12.80 -11.18 -6.85
CA ARG A 146 -11.44 -11.30 -7.41
C ARG A 146 -11.50 -11.74 -8.88
N GLY A 147 -10.52 -11.31 -9.67
CA GLY A 147 -10.45 -11.60 -11.11
C GLY A 147 -11.16 -10.57 -11.99
N GLU A 148 -12.03 -9.73 -11.42
CA GLU A 148 -12.75 -8.65 -12.13
C GLU A 148 -11.89 -7.39 -12.37
N ARG A 149 -10.58 -7.45 -12.09
CA ARG A 149 -9.61 -6.35 -12.28
C ARG A 149 -9.90 -5.08 -11.45
N ILE A 150 -10.78 -5.14 -10.45
CA ILE A 150 -11.17 -4.00 -9.60
C ILE A 150 -9.95 -3.36 -8.91
N ALA A 151 -9.08 -4.16 -8.28
CA ALA A 151 -7.85 -3.68 -7.65
C ALA A 151 -6.89 -2.99 -8.63
N LEU A 152 -6.80 -3.50 -9.87
CA LEU A 152 -5.95 -2.92 -10.91
C LEU A 152 -6.45 -1.51 -11.29
N LEU A 153 -7.76 -1.37 -11.51
CA LEU A 153 -8.39 -0.09 -11.84
C LEU A 153 -8.30 0.92 -10.69
N LEU A 154 -8.55 0.50 -9.45
CA LEU A 154 -8.40 1.37 -8.28
C LEU A 154 -6.94 1.80 -8.08
N GLY A 155 -5.99 0.88 -8.26
CA GLY A 155 -4.56 1.19 -8.18
C GLY A 155 -4.13 2.21 -9.24
N ALA A 156 -4.57 2.02 -10.49
CA ALA A 156 -4.32 2.97 -11.57
C ALA A 156 -4.85 4.37 -11.25
N LYS A 157 -6.11 4.46 -10.79
CA LYS A 157 -6.73 5.73 -10.38
C LYS A 157 -5.98 6.41 -9.25
N ALA A 158 -5.54 5.65 -8.24
CA ALA A 158 -4.77 6.19 -7.13
C ALA A 158 -3.41 6.76 -7.58
N ILE A 159 -2.70 6.05 -8.47
CA ILE A 159 -1.43 6.51 -9.04
C ILE A 159 -1.63 7.80 -9.85
N ALA A 160 -2.59 7.79 -10.79
CA ALA A 160 -2.88 8.95 -11.63
C ALA A 160 -3.28 10.17 -10.79
N HIS A 161 -4.18 9.99 -9.82
CA HIS A 161 -4.62 11.06 -8.92
C HIS A 161 -3.45 11.67 -8.15
N MET A 162 -2.61 10.83 -7.52
CA MET A 162 -1.47 11.32 -6.73
C MET A 162 -0.45 12.07 -7.59
N TRP A 163 -0.22 11.61 -8.82
CA TRP A 163 0.68 12.29 -9.76
C TRP A 163 0.15 13.68 -10.13
N GLU A 164 -1.13 13.75 -10.50
CA GLU A 164 -1.76 14.93 -11.09
C GLU A 164 -2.17 15.97 -10.04
N ARG A 165 -2.57 15.54 -8.84
CA ARG A 165 -3.12 16.41 -7.79
C ARG A 165 -2.18 16.65 -6.62
N HIS A 166 -1.26 15.73 -6.35
CA HIS A 166 -0.46 15.76 -5.12
C HIS A 166 1.05 15.76 -5.36
N GLY A 167 1.49 15.90 -6.61
CA GLY A 167 2.90 16.09 -6.96
C GLY A 167 3.78 14.85 -6.76
N ALA A 168 3.18 13.67 -6.57
CA ALA A 168 3.95 12.42 -6.47
C ALA A 168 4.70 12.14 -7.79
N ARG A 169 5.96 11.71 -7.69
CA ARG A 169 6.84 11.36 -8.83
C ARG A 169 7.51 10.00 -8.67
N GLY A 170 7.32 9.35 -7.55
CA GLY A 170 7.59 7.94 -7.36
C GLY A 170 6.46 7.28 -6.58
N PHE A 171 6.25 5.99 -6.85
CA PHE A 171 5.27 5.17 -6.16
C PHE A 171 6.00 3.96 -5.61
N ILE A 172 6.12 3.89 -4.28
CA ILE A 172 6.80 2.79 -3.59
C ILE A 172 5.80 1.86 -2.92
N THR A 173 6.09 0.57 -2.95
CA THR A 173 5.37 -0.43 -2.17
C THR A 173 6.26 -1.61 -1.83
N GLY A 174 5.88 -2.35 -0.80
CA GLY A 174 6.60 -3.53 -0.33
C GLY A 174 5.79 -4.77 -0.65
N VAL A 175 6.39 -5.70 -1.40
CA VAL A 175 5.71 -6.94 -1.77
C VAL A 175 6.50 -8.14 -1.28
N ARG A 176 5.84 -9.10 -0.61
CA ARG A 176 6.50 -10.36 -0.24
C ARG A 176 6.98 -11.10 -1.49
N ALA A 177 8.18 -11.67 -1.44
CA ALA A 177 8.77 -12.34 -2.60
C ALA A 177 7.89 -13.47 -3.18
N ASN A 178 7.15 -14.17 -2.32
CA ASN A 178 6.24 -15.26 -2.68
C ASN A 178 4.81 -14.80 -3.07
N ASN A 179 4.49 -13.50 -3.00
CA ASN A 179 3.19 -12.99 -3.41
C ASN A 179 3.18 -12.66 -4.92
N ALA A 180 3.01 -13.69 -5.74
CA ALA A 180 3.02 -13.55 -7.20
C ALA A 180 1.92 -12.62 -7.72
N SER A 181 0.75 -12.58 -7.08
CA SER A 181 -0.39 -11.76 -7.50
C SER A 181 -0.10 -10.26 -7.36
N SER A 182 0.38 -9.83 -6.18
CA SER A 182 0.74 -8.43 -5.95
C SER A 182 1.92 -7.99 -6.82
N ARG A 183 2.90 -8.88 -7.05
CA ARG A 183 4.02 -8.61 -7.97
C ARG A 183 3.53 -8.38 -9.40
N ALA A 184 2.65 -9.25 -9.90
CA ALA A 184 2.09 -9.11 -11.24
C ALA A 184 1.26 -7.82 -11.38
N LEU A 185 0.48 -7.46 -10.36
CA LEU A 185 -0.27 -6.21 -10.33
C LEU A 185 0.68 -4.99 -10.36
N CYS A 186 1.72 -4.97 -9.55
CA CYS A 186 2.71 -3.89 -9.56
C CYS A 186 3.35 -3.71 -10.94
N ILE A 187 3.83 -4.81 -11.54
CA ILE A 187 4.45 -4.79 -12.86
C ILE A 187 3.48 -4.25 -13.92
N LYS A 188 2.22 -4.68 -13.86
CA LYS A 188 1.17 -4.20 -14.78
C LYS A 188 0.87 -2.71 -14.63
N LEU A 189 1.10 -2.13 -13.46
CA LEU A 189 1.01 -0.69 -13.19
C LEU A 189 2.36 0.02 -13.30
N GLY A 190 3.36 -0.56 -13.98
CA GLY A 190 4.65 0.08 -14.22
C GLY A 190 5.49 0.29 -12.95
N VAL A 191 5.20 -0.44 -11.88
CA VAL A 191 5.95 -0.46 -10.62
C VAL A 191 6.74 -1.75 -10.54
N THR A 192 8.07 -1.67 -10.52
CA THR A 192 8.97 -2.83 -10.64
C THR A 192 9.91 -2.93 -9.46
N SER A 193 10.46 -4.13 -9.23
CA SER A 193 11.42 -4.38 -8.15
C SER A 193 12.68 -3.54 -8.33
N THR A 194 13.23 -3.03 -7.23
CA THR A 194 14.49 -2.29 -7.19
C THR A 194 15.58 -3.08 -6.45
N ASN A 195 16.77 -2.50 -6.32
CA ASN A 195 17.86 -3.06 -5.50
C ASN A 195 17.73 -2.74 -4.01
N TRP A 196 16.53 -2.37 -3.56
CA TRP A 196 16.22 -2.03 -2.17
C TRP A 196 15.21 -3.01 -1.58
N ILE A 197 15.04 -2.95 -0.27
CA ILE A 197 14.04 -3.72 0.46
C ILE A 197 13.34 -2.83 1.50
N TYR A 198 12.18 -3.29 1.96
CA TYR A 198 11.68 -2.92 3.27
C TYR A 198 12.29 -3.87 4.29
N GLY A 199 13.26 -3.36 5.04
CA GLY A 199 13.85 -4.06 6.18
C GLY A 199 13.05 -3.74 7.43
N GLU A 200 12.41 -4.76 7.99
CA GLU A 200 11.52 -4.59 9.14
C GLU A 200 12.05 -5.32 10.36
N CYS A 201 11.80 -4.74 11.54
CA CYS A 201 12.01 -5.44 12.79
C CYS A 201 10.93 -5.12 13.82
N MET A 202 10.67 -6.09 14.68
CA MET A 202 9.68 -6.04 15.74
C MET A 202 10.28 -6.46 17.07
N ASP A 203 9.82 -5.83 18.13
CA ASP A 203 10.03 -6.29 19.48
C ASP A 203 9.07 -7.45 19.78
N LYS A 204 9.62 -8.61 20.14
CA LYS A 204 8.83 -9.84 20.36
C LYS A 204 7.94 -9.74 21.60
N GLU A 205 8.36 -8.97 22.60
CA GLU A 205 7.62 -8.84 23.87
C GLU A 205 6.42 -7.90 23.72
N LEU A 206 6.55 -6.86 22.90
CA LEU A 206 5.48 -5.88 22.68
C LEU A 206 4.43 -6.36 21.64
N PHE A 207 4.79 -7.18 20.66
CA PHE A 207 3.93 -7.54 19.52
C PHE A 207 3.51 -9.01 19.43
N GLY A 208 3.81 -9.86 20.43
CA GLY A 208 3.29 -11.24 20.51
C GLY A 208 3.72 -12.19 19.37
N GLY A 209 4.64 -11.76 18.49
CA GLY A 209 5.38 -12.65 17.59
C GLY A 209 4.76 -13.00 16.24
N VAL A 210 3.67 -12.36 15.76
CA VAL A 210 2.93 -12.86 14.58
C VAL A 210 3.42 -12.27 13.24
N SER A 211 3.42 -10.96 13.01
CA SER A 211 4.11 -10.20 11.93
C SER A 211 3.65 -8.72 12.03
N LEU A 212 4.30 -7.81 11.30
CA LEU A 212 3.86 -6.42 11.15
C LEU A 212 2.66 -6.27 10.20
N THR A 213 2.51 -7.20 9.26
CA THR A 213 1.49 -7.16 8.21
C THR A 213 0.56 -8.37 8.23
N LYS A 214 0.59 -9.18 9.30
CA LYS A 214 -0.40 -10.24 9.58
C LYS A 214 -1.29 -9.82 10.73
#